data_AF-A0A7I9V428-F1
#
_entry.id   AF-A0A7I9V428-F1
#
_cell.length_a   1.000
_cell.length_b   1.000
_cell.length_c   1.000
_cell.angle_alpha   90.00
_cell.angle_beta   90.00
_cell.angle_gamma   90.00
#
_symmetry.space_group_name_H-M   'P 1'
#
loop_
_entity.id
_entity.type
_entity.pdbx_description
1 polymer ?
#
loop_
_entity_poly.entity_id
_entity_poly.type
_entity_poly.pdbx_seq_one_letter_code
_entity_poly.pdbx_strand_id
1 'polypeptide(L)'
;MIHTTRTSPRPGAVIVPAGSAITSATASADGAVIGVDLADYDYAPFADPDAPAFEFIADVVRVAADGSTSIARGITCISSPGRTSREKE
;
A
#
# COMPACT_ATOMS: atom_id res chain seq x y z
N MET A 1 15.62 3.95 7.71
CA MET A 1 14.46 3.05 7.50
C MET A 1 13.40 3.41 8.51
N ILE A 2 12.17 3.72 8.06
CA ILE A 2 11.07 4.14 8.95
C ILE A 2 10.09 2.98 9.04
N HIS A 3 9.88 2.46 10.25
CA HIS A 3 8.85 1.47 10.51
C HIS A 3 7.50 2.17 10.71
N THR A 4 6.47 1.73 10.00
CA THR A 4 5.11 2.26 10.12
C THR A 4 4.07 1.15 10.03
N THR A 5 2.88 1.42 10.55
CA THR A 5 1.73 0.54 10.42
C THR A 5 0.68 1.16 9.52
N ARG A 6 0.06 0.34 8.68
CA ARG A 6 -1.10 0.70 7.86
C ARG A 6 -2.27 -0.20 8.21
N THR A 7 -3.47 0.34 8.17
CA THR A 7 -4.70 -0.42 8.37
C THR A 7 -5.46 -0.56 7.05
N SER A 8 -6.06 -1.72 6.85
CA SER A 8 -6.98 -1.97 5.74
C SER A 8 -8.31 -2.46 6.30
N PRO A 9 -9.47 -1.93 5.88
CA PRO A 9 -10.76 -2.52 6.21
C PRO A 9 -10.95 -3.86 5.49
N ARG A 10 -11.97 -4.63 5.91
CA ARG A 10 -12.44 -5.85 5.24
C ARG A 10 -13.71 -5.60 4.42
N PRO A 11 -13.77 -6.00 3.13
CA PRO A 11 -12.63 -6.28 2.26
C PRO A 11 -11.85 -5.00 1.93
N GLY A 12 -10.55 -5.12 1.62
CA GLY A 12 -9.73 -3.96 1.30
C GLY A 12 -8.35 -4.31 0.78
N ALA A 13 -7.59 -3.27 0.42
CA ALA A 13 -6.22 -3.42 -0.04
C ALA A 13 -5.34 -2.26 0.44
N VAL A 14 -4.06 -2.55 0.63
CA VAL A 14 -3.02 -1.56 0.92
C VAL A 14 -1.93 -1.67 -0.13
N ILE A 15 -1.66 -0.55 -0.80
CA ILE A 15 -0.60 -0.42 -1.78
C ILE A 15 0.66 0.09 -1.07
N VAL A 16 1.76 -0.63 -1.25
CA VAL A 16 3.05 -0.38 -0.63
C VAL A 16 4.09 -0.21 -1.75
N PRO A 17 4.68 0.98 -1.95
CA PRO A 17 5.65 1.18 -3.03
C PRO A 17 6.85 0.24 -2.95
N ALA A 18 7.35 -0.17 -4.12
CA ALA A 18 8.48 -1.07 -4.24
C ALA A 18 9.72 -0.54 -3.50
N GLY A 19 10.48 -1.46 -2.93
CA GLY A 19 11.60 -1.14 -2.03
C GLY A 19 11.20 -1.08 -0.55
N SER A 20 9.93 -0.85 -0.24
CA SER A 20 9.44 -1.01 1.13
C SER A 20 9.26 -2.49 1.46
N ALA A 21 9.52 -2.88 2.70
CA ALA A 21 9.34 -4.26 3.15
C ALA A 21 8.04 -4.40 3.96
N ILE A 22 7.20 -5.36 3.58
CA ILE A 22 6.07 -5.77 4.39
C ILE A 22 6.59 -6.72 5.46
N THR A 23 6.57 -6.30 6.72
CA THR A 23 7.14 -7.05 7.86
C THR A 23 6.11 -7.90 8.58
N SER A 24 4.84 -7.51 8.54
CA SER A 24 3.73 -8.28 9.11
C SER A 24 2.40 -7.93 8.43
N ALA A 25 1.47 -8.87 8.46
CA ALA A 25 0.08 -8.65 8.07
C ALA A 25 -0.80 -9.47 9.02
N THR A 26 -1.39 -8.79 10.01
CA THR A 26 -2.17 -9.43 11.08
C THR A 26 -3.64 -9.07 10.92
N ALA A 27 -4.52 -10.06 10.82
CA ALA A 27 -5.96 -9.85 10.77
C ALA A 27 -6.47 -9.22 12.08
N SER A 28 -7.46 -8.33 11.98
CA SER A 28 -8.16 -7.71 13.11
C SER A 28 -9.68 -7.82 12.94
N ALA A 29 -10.44 -7.46 13.98
CA ALA A 29 -11.90 -7.54 13.97
C ALA A 29 -12.57 -6.68 12.87
N ASP A 30 -11.89 -5.66 12.35
CA ASP A 30 -12.45 -4.76 11.32
C ASP A 30 -11.65 -4.78 10.01
N GLY A 31 -10.55 -5.54 9.95
CA GLY A 31 -9.50 -5.24 9.00
C GLY A 31 -8.28 -6.16 9.03
N ALA A 32 -7.16 -5.60 8.58
CA ALA A 32 -5.82 -6.07 8.91
C ALA A 32 -4.92 -4.89 9.29
N VAL A 33 -3.98 -5.14 10.19
CA VAL A 33 -2.86 -4.24 10.51
C VAL A 33 -1.63 -4.77 9.78
N ILE A 34 -1.02 -3.92 8.97
CA ILE A 34 0.08 -4.27 8.07
C ILE A 34 1.31 -3.46 8.50
N GLY A 35 2.35 -4.15 8.95
CA GLY A 35 3.65 -3.55 9.26
C GLY A 35 4.44 -3.33 7.97
N VAL A 36 4.95 -2.11 7.79
CA VAL A 36 5.70 -1.70 6.61
C VAL A 36 6.98 -0.97 7.04
N ASP A 37 8.12 -1.45 6.57
CA ASP A 37 9.37 -0.70 6.61
C ASP A 37 9.49 0.08 5.30
N LEU A 38 9.34 1.40 5.38
CA LEU A 38 9.42 2.25 4.21
C LEU A 38 10.85 2.29 3.67
N ALA A 39 10.99 2.05 2.37
CA ALA A 39 12.21 2.38 1.64
C ALA A 39 12.48 3.88 1.70
N ASP A 40 13.74 4.24 1.47
CA ASP A 40 14.13 5.61 1.14
C ASP A 40 13.63 5.91 -0.27
N TYR A 41 12.37 6.36 -0.35
CA TYR A 41 11.66 6.70 -1.56
C TYR A 41 11.19 8.16 -1.44
N ASP A 42 11.17 8.91 -2.53
CA ASP A 42 10.59 10.25 -2.51
C ASP A 42 9.06 10.13 -2.46
N TYR A 43 8.52 10.25 -1.25
CA TYR A 43 7.08 10.21 -1.01
C TYR A 43 6.40 11.56 -1.24
N ALA A 44 7.16 12.65 -1.49
CA ALA A 44 6.56 13.97 -1.67
C ALA A 44 5.54 14.02 -2.82
N PRO A 45 5.79 13.42 -4.00
CA PRO A 45 4.82 13.41 -5.10
C PRO A 45 3.51 12.67 -4.79
N PHE A 46 3.49 11.75 -3.82
CA PHE A 46 2.25 11.07 -3.42
C PHE A 46 1.35 11.96 -2.56
N ALA A 47 1.95 12.89 -1.81
CA ALA A 47 1.24 13.79 -0.91
C ALA A 47 0.82 15.10 -1.58
N ASP A 48 1.43 15.42 -2.73
CA ASP A 48 1.16 16.64 -3.47
C ASP A 48 -0.18 16.54 -4.25
N PRO A 49 -1.16 17.42 -3.97
CA PRO A 49 -2.41 17.46 -4.73
C PRO A 49 -2.27 18.03 -6.15
N ASP A 50 -1.17 18.71 -6.45
CA ASP A 50 -0.89 19.30 -7.77
C ASP A 50 0.04 18.43 -8.63
N ALA A 51 0.60 17.35 -8.06
CA ALA A 51 1.43 16.41 -8.79
C ALA A 51 0.61 15.64 -9.84
N PRO A 52 1.12 15.48 -11.08
CA PRO A 52 0.46 14.67 -12.09
C PRO A 52 0.40 13.21 -11.65
N ALA A 53 -0.59 12.48 -12.15
CA ALA A 53 -0.64 11.04 -11.95
C ALA A 53 0.58 10.36 -12.59
N PHE A 54 1.19 9.42 -11.87
CA PHE A 54 2.38 8.70 -12.36
C PHE A 54 2.31 7.22 -12.01
N GLU A 55 3.00 6.42 -12.83
CA GLU A 55 3.10 4.98 -12.63
C GLU A 55 4.27 4.65 -11.70
N PHE A 56 4.05 3.70 -10.80
CA PHE A 56 5.08 3.17 -9.91
C PHE A 56 4.85 1.69 -9.67
N ILE A 57 5.92 0.98 -9.34
CA ILE A 57 5.84 -0.43 -8.95
C ILE A 57 5.56 -0.50 -7.45
N ALA A 58 4.67 -1.40 -7.05
CA ALA A 58 4.25 -1.59 -5.67
C ALA A 58 3.94 -3.05 -5.37
N ASP A 59 3.88 -3.36 -4.08
CA ASP A 59 3.27 -4.56 -3.57
C ASP A 59 1.87 -4.23 -3.05
N VAL A 60 0.91 -5.09 -3.33
CA VAL A 60 -0.48 -4.92 -2.92
C VAL A 60 -0.83 -6.01 -1.92
N VAL A 61 -1.10 -5.59 -0.68
CA VAL A 61 -1.65 -6.47 0.36
C VAL A 61 -3.16 -6.44 0.26
N ARG A 62 -3.77 -7.57 -0.08
CA ARG A 62 -5.23 -7.72 -0.14
C ARG A 62 -5.72 -8.41 1.11
N VAL A 63 -6.80 -7.88 1.68
CA VAL A 63 -7.50 -8.43 2.84
C VAL A 63 -8.88 -8.87 2.39
N ALA A 64 -9.13 -10.17 2.39
CA ALA A 64 -10.42 -10.74 2.06
C ALA A 64 -11.43 -10.54 3.19
N ALA A 65 -12.71 -10.77 2.90
CA ALA A 65 -13.80 -10.60 3.87
C ALA A 65 -13.66 -11.54 5.09
N ASP A 66 -13.08 -12.72 4.90
CA ASP A 66 -12.79 -13.69 5.97
C ASP A 66 -11.56 -13.31 6.82
N GLY A 67 -10.84 -12.24 6.46
CA GLY A 67 -9.61 -11.79 7.11
C GLY A 67 -8.34 -12.49 6.62
N SER A 68 -8.42 -13.38 5.64
CA SER A 68 -7.24 -13.90 4.96
C SER A 68 -6.52 -12.77 4.23
N THR A 69 -5.18 -12.82 4.25
CA THR A 69 -4.33 -11.83 3.58
C THR A 69 -3.52 -12.48 2.47
N SER A 70 -3.37 -11.77 1.35
CA SER A 70 -2.50 -12.17 0.25
C SER A 70 -1.68 -10.98 -0.22
N ILE A 71 -0.47 -11.24 -0.73
CA ILE A 71 0.42 -10.19 -1.20
C ILE A 71 0.70 -10.44 -2.68
N ALA A 72 0.29 -9.50 -3.53
CA ALA A 72 0.68 -9.46 -4.92
C ALA A 72 1.90 -8.53 -5.04
N ARG A 73 3.02 -9.07 -5.55
CA ARG A 73 4.30 -8.36 -5.61
C ARG A 73 4.52 -7.77 -6.99
N GLY A 74 5.18 -6.61 -7.06
CA GLY A 74 5.62 -6.01 -8.33
C GLY A 74 4.49 -5.56 -9.26
N ILE A 75 3.36 -5.13 -8.67
CA ILE A 75 2.20 -4.63 -9.39
C ILE A 75 2.44 -3.19 -9.83
N THR A 76 2.10 -2.88 -11.07
CA THR A 76 2.08 -1.49 -11.56
C THR A 76 0.85 -0.78 -11.01
N CYS A 77 1.08 0.31 -10.29
CA CYS A 77 0.06 1.15 -9.71
C CYS A 77 0.17 2.57 -10.29
N ILE A 78 -0.96 3.29 -10.25
CA ILE A 78 -1.04 4.71 -10.62
C ILE A 78 -1.24 5.50 -9.35
N SER A 79 -0.32 6.43 -9.08
CA SER A 79 -0.50 7.47 -8.06
C SER A 79 -1.43 8.53 -8.64
N SER A 80 -2.45 8.92 -7.88
CA SER A 80 -3.34 10.04 -8.17
C SER A 80 -3.15 11.11 -7.10
N PRO A 81 -3.33 12.40 -7.44
CA PRO A 81 -3.13 13.48 -6.49
C PRO A 81 -3.94 13.30 -5.20
N GLY A 82 -3.36 13.74 -4.08
CA GLY A 82 -4.01 13.62 -2.76
C GLY A 82 -3.91 12.24 -2.12
N ARG A 83 -2.78 11.54 -2.27
CA ARG A 83 -2.48 10.22 -1.65
C ARG A 83 -3.43 9.10 -2.04
N THR A 84 -4.04 9.21 -3.22
CA THR A 84 -4.88 8.13 -3.75
C THR A 84 -4.03 7.29 -4.69
N SER A 85 -4.09 5.97 -4.59
CA SER A 85 -3.37 5.08 -5.51
C SER A 85 -4.28 3.92 -5.90
N ARG A 86 -4.11 3.44 -7.13
CA ARG A 86 -4.88 2.30 -7.65
C ARG A 86 -3.98 1.38 -8.46
N GLU A 87 -4.36 0.12 -8.55
CA GLU A 87 -3.74 -0.81 -9.51
C GLU A 87 -4.02 -0.31 -10.94
N LYS A 88 -3.04 -0.48 -11.85
CA LYS A 88 -3.24 -0.27 -13.28
C LYS A 88 -3.91 -1.51 -13.86
N GLU A 89 -5.05 -1.35 -14.51
CA GLU A 89 -5.77 -2.43 -15.23
C GLU A 89 -4.95 -3.00 -16.40
#